data_AF-A0A2G9MNS6-F1
#
_entry.id   AF-A0A2G9MNS6-F1
#
_cell.length_a   1.000
_cell.length_b   1.000
_cell.length_c   1.000
_cell.angle_alpha   90.00
_cell.angle_beta   90.00
_cell.angle_gamma   90.00
#
_symmetry.space_group_name_H-M   'P 1'
#
loop_
_entity.id
_entity.type
_entity.pdbx_description
1 polymer ?
#
loop_
_entity_poly.entity_id
_entity_poly.type
_entity_poly.pdbx_seq_one_letter_code
_entity_poly.pdbx_strand_id
1 'polypeptide(L)' 'MDDKYGDLIIFDVSPKEHQVFSKKVCEILGVKLGDCEVKKFKDGESDIEIND' A
#
# COMPACT_ATOMS: atom_id res chain seq x y z
N MET A 1 7.25 -18.59 8.63
CA MET A 1 6.45 -18.27 7.43
C MET A 1 7.39 -18.47 6.26
N ASP A 2 7.02 -19.31 5.29
CA ASP A 2 7.87 -19.59 4.13
C ASP A 2 8.10 -18.30 3.32
N ASP A 3 9.36 -17.98 3.03
CA ASP A 3 9.85 -16.83 2.24
C ASP A 3 9.46 -16.94 0.74
N LYS A 4 8.17 -17.12 0.44
CA LYS A 4 7.69 -17.37 -0.91
C LYS A 4 8.02 -16.22 -1.89
N TYR A 5 8.18 -15.00 -1.37
CA TYR A 5 8.38 -13.79 -2.17
C TYR A 5 9.58 -12.93 -1.75
N GLY A 6 10.40 -13.37 -0.79
CA GLY A 6 11.49 -12.54 -0.24
C GLY A 6 10.96 -11.17 0.23
N ASP A 7 11.54 -10.09 -0.29
CA ASP A 7 11.24 -8.69 0.09
C ASP A 7 10.10 -8.05 -0.74
N LEU A 8 9.02 -8.78 -1.03
CA LEU A 8 7.87 -8.20 -1.74
C LEU A 8 7.05 -7.29 -0.81
N ILE A 9 6.98 -6.01 -1.17
CA ILE A 9 6.10 -5.03 -0.52
C ILE A 9 5.09 -4.50 -1.55
N ILE A 10 3.82 -4.44 -1.17
CA ILE A 10 2.72 -3.91 -2.00
C ILE A 10 2.23 -2.62 -1.39
N PHE A 11 2.23 -1.54 -2.16
CA PHE A 11 1.67 -0.25 -1.77
C PHE A 11 0.39 0.06 -2.54
N ASP A 12 -0.57 0.70 -1.88
CA ASP A 12 -1.78 1.25 -2.49
C ASP A 12 -1.96 2.70 -2.05
N VAL A 13 -1.82 3.61 -3.00
CA VAL A 13 -1.86 5.07 -2.79
C VAL A 13 -3.28 5.66 -2.91
N SER A 14 -4.30 4.81 -3.05
CA SER A 14 -5.69 5.26 -2.98
C SER A 14 -6.08 5.63 -1.54
N PRO A 15 -7.13 6.46 -1.35
CA PRO A 15 -7.69 6.74 -0.04
C PRO A 15 -7.94 5.45 0.76
N LYS A 16 -7.67 5.46 2.07
CA LYS A 16 -7.68 4.23 2.91
C LYS A 16 -9.00 3.46 2.83
N GLU A 17 -10.11 4.15 2.62
CA GLU A 17 -11.45 3.60 2.42
C GLU A 17 -11.63 2.84 1.09
N HIS A 18 -10.79 3.10 0.07
CA HIS A 18 -10.83 2.47 -1.25
C HIS A 18 -9.88 1.28 -1.40
N GLN A 19 -8.99 1.06 -0.43
CA GLN A 19 -7.98 -0.01 -0.45
C GLN A 19 -8.54 -1.42 -0.22
N VAL A 20 -9.83 -1.65 -0.44
CA VAL A 20 -10.49 -2.95 -0.21
C VAL A 20 -9.93 -4.02 -1.16
N PHE A 21 -9.62 -3.66 -2.40
CA PHE A 21 -9.11 -4.61 -3.39
C PHE A 21 -7.67 -5.02 -3.11
N SER A 22 -6.77 -4.06 -2.84
CA SER A 22 -5.37 -4.32 -2.51
C SER A 22 -5.21 -5.14 -1.23
N LYS A 23 -6.04 -4.88 -0.21
CA LYS A 23 -6.09 -5.71 1.01
C LYS A 23 -6.42 -7.17 0.70
N LYS A 24 -7.42 -7.44 -0.14
CA LYS A 24 -7.76 -8.81 -0.56
C LYS A 24 -6.63 -9.49 -1.35
N VAL A 25 -5.92 -8.75 -2.19
CA VAL A 25 -4.75 -9.27 -2.90
C VAL A 25 -3.66 -9.65 -1.89
N CYS A 26 -3.37 -8.79 -0.92
CA CYS A 26 -2.40 -9.07 0.15
C CYS A 26 -2.78 -10.29 1.00
N GLU A 27 -4.07 -10.44 1.34
CA GLU A 27 -4.61 -11.61 2.05
C GLU A 27 -4.38 -12.92 1.27
N ILE A 28 -4.63 -12.93 -0.04
CA ILE A 28 -4.40 -14.11 -0.90
C ILE A 28 -2.91 -14.45 -0.98
N LEU A 29 -2.06 -13.43 -1.07
CA LEU A 29 -0.61 -13.59 -1.19
C LEU A 29 0.06 -13.90 0.16
N GLY A 30 -0.64 -13.68 1.28
CA GLY A 30 -0.06 -13.83 2.62
C GLY A 30 0.95 -12.75 2.98
N VAL A 31 0.86 -11.56 2.36
CA VAL A 31 1.73 -10.41 2.63
C VAL A 31 0.94 -9.29 3.30
N LYS A 32 1.63 -8.31 3.89
CA LYS A 32 0.99 -7.09 4.40
C LYS A 32 1.07 -5.99 3.36
N LEU A 33 0.06 -5.12 3.34
CA LEU A 33 0.14 -3.87 2.61
C LEU A 33 1.14 -2.96 3.32
N GLY A 34 2.06 -2.38 2.56
CA GLY A 34 3.06 -1.49 3.12
C GLY A 34 2.47 -0.16 3.58
N ASP A 35 3.11 0.45 4.58
CA ASP A 35 2.63 1.71 5.14
C ASP A 35 3.07 2.90 4.27
N CYS A 36 2.09 3.70 3.87
CA CYS A 36 2.33 4.95 3.15
C CYS A 36 1.28 6.00 3.48
N GLU A 37 1.69 7.26 3.43
CA GLU A 37 0.79 8.41 3.50
C GLU A 37 0.70 9.09 2.14
N VAL A 38 -0.52 9.47 1.76
CA VAL A 38 -0.78 10.20 0.52
C VAL A 38 -1.53 11.47 0.86
N LYS A 39 -0.93 12.61 0.54
CA LYS A 39 -1.53 13.93 0.72
C LYS A 39 -1.71 14.57 -0.64
N LYS A 40 -2.84 15.24 -0.86
CA LYS A 40 -3.05 16.10 -2.03
C LYS A 40 -2.89 17.55 -1.65
N PHE A 41 -2.02 18.26 -2.36
CA PHE A 41 -1.88 19.70 -2.25
C PHE A 41 -2.98 20.43 -3.02
N LYS A 42 -3.18 21.71 -2.70
CA LYS A 42 -4.25 22.53 -3.30
C LYS A 42 -4.04 22.84 -4.78
N ASP A 43 -2.80 22.78 -5.24
CA ASP A 43 -2.40 22.91 -6.64
C ASP A 43 -2.62 21.63 -7.46
N GLY A 44 -3.03 20.53 -6.81
CA GLY A 44 -3.27 19.25 -7.44
C GLY A 44 -2.05 18.32 -7.47
N GLU A 45 -0.91 18.75 -6.91
CA GLU A 45 0.23 17.87 -6.69
C GLU A 45 -0.08 16.83 -5.59
N SER A 46 0.58 15.67 -5.69
CA SER A 46 0.49 14.60 -4.71
C SER A 46 1.81 14.46 -3.97
N ASP A 47 1.75 14.40 -2.65
CA ASP A 47 2.84 14.01 -1.78
C ASP A 47 2.64 12.55 -1.35
N ILE A 48 3.68 11.74 -1.47
CA ILE A 48 3.64 10.32 -1.13
C ILE A 48 4.84 10.02 -0.23
N GLU A 49 4.56 9.58 0.99
CA GLU A 49 5.56 9.20 1.99
C GLU A 49 5.49 7.69 2.22
N ILE A 50 6.63 7.00 2.12
CA ILE A 50 6.76 5.56 2.37
C ILE A 50 7.41 5.38 3.74
N ASN A 51 6.75 4.64 4.64
CA ASN A 51 7.11 4.53 6.06
C ASN A 51 7.63 3.14 6.47
N ASP A 52 7.70 2.19 5.53
CA ASP A 52 8.15 0.80 5.75
C ASP A 52 9.68 0.65 5.81
#